data_AF-A0A2S7T9G1-F1
#
_entry.id   AF-A0A2S7T9G1-F1
#
_cell.length_a   1.000
_cell.length_b   1.000
_cell.length_c   1.000
_cell.angle_alpha   90.00
_cell.angle_beta   90.00
_cell.angle_gamma   90.00
#
_symmetry.space_group_name_H-M   'P 1'
#
loop_
_entity.id
_entity.type
_entity.pdbx_description
1 polymer ?
#
loop_
_entity_poly.entity_id
_entity_poly.type
_entity_poly.pdbx_seq_one_letter_code
_entity_poly.pdbx_strand_id
1 'polypeptide(L)'
;MNLTEHLFLDSFFKIFDARLDITGIVKDTVYGTLKWEDEDDEQDIKWTKSFKDSDIELLTKLCDFLLQNKLTRGDKIDVTEDLLFEKLLANDWTIEKAKKAIESLMDLEVRMLDDGKETDSFYIHF
;
A
#
# COMPACT_ATOMS: atom_id res chain seq x y z
N MET A 1 5.52 -14.16 7.50
CA MET A 1 4.77 -12.90 7.51
C MET A 1 4.15 -12.73 8.89
N ASN A 2 4.31 -11.56 9.51
CA ASN A 2 3.65 -11.24 10.77
C ASN A 2 2.27 -10.58 10.52
N LEU A 3 1.50 -10.36 11.58
CA LEU A 3 0.18 -9.74 11.48
C LEU A 3 0.26 -8.30 10.90
N THR A 4 1.29 -7.55 11.26
CA THR A 4 1.51 -6.16 10.81
C THR A 4 1.67 -6.07 9.29
N GLU A 5 2.49 -6.94 8.71
CA GLU A 5 2.72 -7.05 7.27
C GLU A 5 1.43 -7.44 6.52
N HIS A 6 0.64 -8.36 7.06
CA HIS A 6 -0.62 -8.77 6.47
C HIS A 6 -1.63 -7.62 6.42
N LEU A 7 -1.83 -6.93 7.55
CA LEU A 7 -2.75 -5.80 7.65
C LEU A 7 -2.36 -4.66 6.72
N PHE A 8 -1.06 -4.42 6.59
CA PHE A 8 -0.54 -3.43 5.66
C PHE A 8 -0.88 -3.78 4.21
N LEU A 9 -0.52 -4.98 3.74
CA LEU A 9 -0.77 -5.38 2.34
C LEU A 9 -2.27 -5.36 2.02
N ASP A 10 -3.11 -5.85 2.93
CA ASP A 10 -4.57 -5.78 2.77
C ASP A 10 -5.06 -4.33 2.64
N SER A 11 -4.55 -3.42 3.46
CA SER A 11 -4.96 -2.01 3.44
C SER A 11 -4.43 -1.28 2.21
N PHE A 12 -3.21 -1.60 1.77
CA PHE A 12 -2.61 -1.05 0.57
C PHE A 12 -3.38 -1.49 -0.68
N PHE A 13 -3.66 -2.78 -0.85
CA PHE A 13 -4.33 -3.26 -2.06
C PHE A 13 -5.82 -2.90 -2.14
N LYS A 14 -6.47 -2.65 -0.99
CA LYS A 14 -7.81 -2.03 -0.98
C LYS A 14 -7.85 -0.65 -1.62
N ILE A 15 -6.74 0.09 -1.68
CA ILE A 15 -6.69 1.38 -2.41
C ILE A 15 -6.96 1.16 -3.91
N PHE A 16 -6.55 0.02 -4.43
CA PHE A 16 -6.73 -0.40 -5.82
C PHE A 16 -8.01 -1.23 -6.02
N ASP A 17 -8.90 -1.28 -5.01
CA ASP A 17 -10.08 -2.16 -4.98
C ASP A 17 -9.74 -3.65 -5.22
N ALA A 18 -8.52 -4.04 -4.84
CA ALA A 18 -8.00 -5.40 -5.03
C ALA A 18 -7.95 -6.18 -3.72
N ARG A 19 -8.20 -7.49 -3.81
CA ARG A 19 -7.97 -8.45 -2.73
C ARG A 19 -6.69 -9.22 -2.99
N LEU A 20 -5.85 -9.35 -1.97
CA LEU A 20 -4.64 -10.17 -2.02
C LEU A 20 -4.91 -11.58 -1.49
N ASP A 21 -4.62 -12.59 -2.33
CA ASP A 21 -4.47 -13.97 -1.90
C ASP A 21 -2.98 -14.32 -1.83
N ILE A 22 -2.47 -14.62 -0.63
CA ILE A 22 -1.05 -14.93 -0.43
C ILE A 22 -0.77 -16.37 -0.92
N THR A 23 0.18 -16.50 -1.85
CA THR A 23 0.55 -17.78 -2.47
C THR A 23 1.86 -18.34 -1.92
N GLY A 24 2.72 -17.49 -1.33
CA GLY A 24 3.98 -17.95 -0.73
C GLY A 24 4.70 -16.90 0.09
N ILE A 25 5.51 -17.36 1.04
CA ILE A 25 6.37 -16.49 1.86
C ILE A 25 7.76 -17.13 1.91
N VAL A 26 8.78 -16.39 1.49
CA VAL A 26 10.18 -16.83 1.53
C VAL A 26 11.04 -15.74 2.16
N LYS A 27 11.55 -16.01 3.37
CA LYS A 27 12.27 -15.03 4.19
C LYS A 27 11.43 -13.77 4.40
N ASP A 28 11.91 -12.63 3.91
CA ASP A 28 11.29 -11.31 4.01
C ASP A 28 10.48 -10.94 2.76
N THR A 29 10.20 -11.91 1.88
CA THR A 29 9.45 -11.72 0.65
C THR A 29 8.10 -12.45 0.72
N VAL A 30 7.04 -11.72 0.38
CA VAL A 30 5.67 -12.21 0.21
C VAL A 30 5.37 -12.29 -1.28
N TYR A 31 4.78 -13.40 -1.70
CA TYR A 31 4.21 -13.62 -3.02
C TYR A 31 2.70 -13.79 -2.87
N GLY A 32 1.96 -13.25 -3.81
CA GLY A 32 0.52 -13.39 -3.82
C GLY A 32 -0.05 -13.05 -5.19
N THR A 33 -1.37 -13.16 -5.28
CA THR A 33 -2.14 -12.89 -6.48
C THR A 33 -3.24 -11.92 -6.09
N LEU A 34 -3.35 -10.82 -6.82
CA LEU A 34 -4.43 -9.86 -6.69
C LEU A 34 -5.62 -10.28 -7.53
N LYS A 35 -6.81 -10.01 -7.00
CA LYS A 35 -8.09 -10.23 -7.66
C LYS A 35 -9.00 -9.03 -7.44
N TRP A 36 -9.73 -8.64 -8.48
CA TRP A 36 -10.73 -7.60 -8.44
C TRP A 36 -12.12 -8.24 -8.54
N GLU A 37 -13.11 -7.76 -7.77
CA GLU A 37 -14.40 -8.45 -7.64
C GLU A 37 -15.19 -8.57 -8.96
N ASP A 38 -14.98 -7.63 -9.89
CA ASP A 38 -15.72 -7.52 -11.15
C ASP A 38 -14.85 -7.79 -12.40
N GLU A 39 -13.62 -8.27 -12.22
CA GLU A 39 -12.69 -8.56 -13.32
C GLU A 39 -12.21 -10.01 -13.24
N ASP A 40 -12.11 -10.65 -14.41
CA ASP A 40 -11.47 -11.97 -14.53
C ASP A 40 -9.92 -11.88 -14.51
N ASP A 41 -9.40 -10.65 -14.46
CA ASP A 41 -7.97 -10.38 -14.47
C ASP A 41 -7.37 -10.61 -13.08
N GLU A 42 -6.22 -11.29 -13.06
CA GLU A 42 -5.40 -11.53 -11.87
C GLU A 42 -4.01 -10.95 -12.10
N GLN A 43 -3.39 -10.44 -11.04
CA GLN A 43 -2.01 -9.96 -11.10
C GLN A 43 -1.18 -10.60 -10.00
N ASP A 44 -0.15 -11.37 -10.38
CA ASP A 44 0.81 -11.87 -9.42
C ASP A 44 1.71 -10.73 -8.92
N ILE A 45 2.03 -10.78 -7.63
CA ILE A 45 2.85 -9.78 -6.95
C ILE A 45 3.98 -10.40 -6.16
N LYS A 46 5.01 -9.57 -5.95
CA LYS A 46 6.10 -9.82 -5.02
C LYS A 46 6.36 -8.56 -4.21
N TRP A 47 6.20 -8.67 -2.90
CA TRP A 47 6.60 -7.62 -1.98
C TRP A 47 7.77 -8.11 -1.12
N THR A 48 8.85 -7.34 -1.08
CA THR A 48 9.98 -7.62 -0.19
C THR A 48 10.02 -6.55 0.89
N LYS A 49 9.98 -6.97 2.15
CA LYS A 49 10.00 -6.05 3.28
C LYS A 49 11.27 -5.22 3.27
N SER A 50 11.11 -3.92 3.06
CA SER A 50 12.17 -2.90 3.12
C SER A 50 12.02 -1.95 4.32
N PHE A 51 10.88 -2.02 5.02
CA PHE A 51 10.51 -1.12 6.11
C PHE A 51 10.58 -1.82 7.48
N LYS A 52 10.79 -1.02 8.53
CA LYS A 52 10.64 -1.50 9.92
C LYS A 52 9.16 -1.67 10.26
N ASP A 53 8.84 -2.52 11.22
CA ASP A 53 7.45 -2.75 11.63
C ASP A 53 6.71 -1.46 12.01
N SER A 54 7.39 -0.50 12.65
CA SER A 54 6.82 0.80 13.00
C SER A 54 6.41 1.64 11.78
N ASP A 55 7.17 1.53 10.68
CA ASP A 55 6.87 2.24 9.44
C ASP A 55 5.72 1.54 8.70
N ILE A 56 5.66 0.21 8.75
CA ILE A 56 4.55 -0.59 8.18
C ILE A 56 3.23 -0.27 8.91
N GLU A 57 3.25 -0.18 10.24
CA GLU A 57 2.07 0.24 11.01
C GLU A 57 1.61 1.66 10.64
N LEU A 58 2.56 2.56 10.38
CA LEU A 58 2.27 3.92 9.97
C LEU A 58 1.68 3.98 8.56
N LEU A 59 2.24 3.20 7.62
CA LEU A 59 1.72 3.05 6.26
C LEU A 59 0.31 2.45 6.25
N THR A 60 0.06 1.45 7.09
CA THR A 60 -1.28 0.85 7.25
C THR A 60 -2.29 1.93 7.64
N LYS A 61 -1.97 2.74 8.66
CA LYS A 61 -2.84 3.84 9.11
C LYS A 61 -3.05 4.90 8.03
N LEU A 62 -2.03 5.19 7.23
CA LEU A 62 -2.16 6.12 6.11
C LEU A 62 -3.10 5.56 5.04
N CYS A 63 -2.94 4.29 4.66
CA CYS A 63 -3.83 3.63 3.68
C CYS A 63 -5.28 3.63 4.18
N ASP A 64 -5.50 3.26 5.44
CA ASP A 64 -6.82 3.29 6.06
C ASP A 64 -7.42 4.70 6.08
N PHE A 65 -6.61 5.72 6.40
CA PHE A 65 -7.04 7.11 6.38
C PHE A 65 -7.47 7.56 4.97
N LEU A 66 -6.69 7.22 3.95
CA LEU A 66 -6.99 7.53 2.55
C LEU A 66 -8.32 6.90 2.13
N LEU A 67 -8.53 5.61 2.44
CA LEU A 67 -9.75 4.87 2.15
C LEU A 67 -10.98 5.44 2.87
N GLN A 68 -10.87 5.64 4.19
CA GLN A 68 -11.98 6.16 5.02
C GLN A 68 -12.44 7.55 4.58
N ASN A 69 -11.51 8.38 4.13
CA ASN A 69 -11.80 9.73 3.66
C ASN A 69 -12.07 9.80 2.14
N LYS A 70 -12.06 8.66 1.43
CA LYS A 70 -12.27 8.56 -0.02
C LYS A 70 -11.36 9.51 -0.80
N LEU A 71 -10.07 9.50 -0.44
CA LEU A 71 -9.04 10.35 -1.01
C LEU A 71 -8.27 9.68 -2.15
N THR A 72 -8.69 8.50 -2.59
CA THR A 72 -8.02 7.74 -3.66
C THR A 72 -8.98 7.37 -4.77
N ARG A 73 -8.45 7.26 -5.97
CA ARG A 73 -9.12 6.71 -7.14
C ARG A 73 -8.11 5.85 -7.90
N GLY A 74 -8.18 4.54 -7.69
CA GLY A 74 -7.14 3.62 -8.15
C GLY A 74 -5.79 3.96 -7.53
N ASP A 75 -4.77 4.12 -8.37
CA ASP A 75 -3.40 4.40 -7.97
C ASP A 75 -3.12 5.90 -7.66
N LYS A 76 -4.16 6.75 -7.71
CA LYS A 76 -4.03 8.19 -7.52
C LYS A 76 -4.67 8.68 -6.22
N ILE A 77 -4.00 9.58 -5.52
CA ILE A 77 -4.56 10.39 -4.44
C ILE A 77 -5.25 11.63 -5.05
N ASP A 78 -6.55 11.82 -4.77
CA ASP A 78 -7.43 12.84 -5.37
C ASP A 78 -7.23 14.27 -4.79
N VAL A 79 -6.25 14.45 -3.90
CA VAL A 79 -5.90 15.74 -3.27
C VAL A 79 -4.42 16.01 -3.43
N THR A 80 -3.96 17.26 -3.33
CA THR A 80 -2.53 17.56 -3.33
C THR A 80 -1.84 17.01 -2.08
N GLU A 81 -0.53 16.80 -2.16
CA GLU A 81 0.28 16.37 -1.01
C GLU A 81 0.15 17.32 0.19
N ASP A 82 0.20 18.64 -0.05
CA ASP A 82 0.00 19.65 1.00
C ASP A 82 -1.37 19.52 1.68
N LEU A 83 -2.43 19.28 0.91
CA LEU A 83 -3.78 19.13 1.46
C LEU A 83 -3.94 17.80 2.22
N LEU A 84 -3.31 16.71 1.75
CA LEU A 84 -3.25 15.45 2.50
C LEU A 84 -2.52 15.66 3.82
N PHE A 85 -1.39 16.36 3.78
CA PHE A 85 -0.59 16.68 4.96
C PHE A 85 -1.41 17.48 5.99
N GLU A 86 -2.10 18.54 5.57
CA GLU A 86 -3.01 19.31 6.43
C GLU A 86 -4.13 18.44 7.04
N LYS A 87 -4.72 17.55 6.24
CA LYS A 87 -5.78 16.63 6.70
C LYS A 87 -5.27 15.65 7.76
N LEU A 88 -4.05 15.14 7.62
CA LEU A 88 -3.43 14.26 8.60
C LEU A 88 -3.18 15.01 9.93
N LEU A 89 -2.66 16.24 9.87
CA LEU A 89 -2.46 17.07 11.07
C LEU A 89 -3.77 17.38 11.79
N ALA A 90 -4.85 17.63 11.04
CA ALA A 90 -6.19 17.81 11.59
C ALA A 90 -6.78 16.53 12.21
N ASN A 91 -6.14 15.37 12.00
CA ASN A 91 -6.52 14.07 12.56
C ASN A 91 -5.52 13.57 13.62
N ASP A 92 -4.91 14.48 14.36
CA ASP A 92 -3.98 14.21 15.48
C ASP A 92 -2.66 13.53 15.07
N TRP A 93 -2.26 13.61 13.79
CA TRP A 93 -0.91 13.22 13.39
C TRP A 93 0.09 14.31 13.76
N THR A 94 1.28 13.88 14.20
CA THR A 94 2.41 14.81 14.32
C THR A 94 2.99 15.09 12.93
N ILE A 95 3.62 16.26 12.77
CA ILE A 95 4.34 16.64 11.55
C ILE A 95 5.31 15.55 11.09
N GLU A 96 6.09 15.00 12.02
CA GLU A 96 7.06 13.95 11.74
C GLU A 96 6.39 12.67 11.21
N LYS A 97 5.30 12.23 11.84
CA LYS A 97 4.56 11.04 11.41
C LYS A 97 3.94 11.24 10.03
N ALA A 98 3.30 12.39 9.80
CA ALA A 98 2.64 12.66 8.52
C ALA A 98 3.65 12.69 7.37
N LYS A 99 4.78 13.41 7.53
CA LYS A 99 5.85 13.42 6.51
C LYS A 99 6.42 12.04 6.26
N LYS A 100 6.79 11.33 7.34
CA LYS A 100 7.39 10.00 7.23
C LYS A 100 6.46 9.01 6.53
N ALA A 101 5.16 9.07 6.79
CA ALA A 101 4.19 8.17 6.17
C ALA A 101 4.02 8.45 4.68
N ILE A 102 3.89 9.73 4.29
CA ILE A 102 3.78 10.13 2.88
C ILE A 102 5.05 9.73 2.13
N GLU A 103 6.24 10.09 2.65
CA GLU A 103 7.53 9.69 2.06
C GLU A 103 7.63 8.17 1.90
N SER A 104 7.29 7.42 2.95
CA SER A 104 7.36 5.95 2.91
C SER A 104 6.36 5.34 1.92
N LEU A 105 5.21 5.99 1.68
CA LEU A 105 4.22 5.53 0.70
C LEU A 105 4.73 5.77 -0.73
N MET A 106 5.41 6.88 -0.97
CA MET A 106 6.02 7.19 -2.27
C MET A 106 7.24 6.29 -2.54
N ASP A 107 7.96 5.87 -1.50
CA ASP A 107 9.10 4.94 -1.59
C ASP A 107 8.67 3.45 -1.62
N LEU A 108 7.38 3.17 -1.41
CA LEU A 108 6.88 1.80 -1.38
C LEU A 108 6.98 1.17 -2.77
N GLU A 109 7.56 -0.03 -2.80
CA GLU A 109 7.68 -0.81 -4.02
C GLU A 109 7.08 -2.21 -3.82
N VAL A 110 6.06 -2.50 -4.61
CA VAL A 110 5.40 -3.81 -4.67
C VAL A 110 5.45 -4.26 -6.12
N ARG A 111 6.26 -5.28 -6.44
CA ARG A 111 6.53 -5.71 -7.81
C ARG A 111 5.34 -6.48 -8.38
N MET A 112 5.01 -6.20 -9.64
CA MET A 112 4.15 -7.03 -10.48
C MET A 112 4.98 -8.15 -11.11
N LEU A 113 4.40 -9.34 -11.20
CA LEU A 113 5.01 -10.50 -11.84
C LEU A 113 4.15 -10.95 -13.02
N ASP A 114 4.76 -11.05 -14.20
CA ASP A 114 4.16 -11.69 -15.37
C ASP A 114 5.01 -12.89 -15.78
N ASP A 115 4.38 -14.06 -15.90
CA ASP A 115 5.08 -15.35 -16.13
C ASP A 115 6.27 -15.56 -15.16
N GLY A 116 6.10 -15.13 -13.91
CA GLY A 116 7.12 -15.23 -12.85
C GLY A 116 8.29 -14.25 -12.96
N LYS A 117 8.21 -13.24 -13.82
CA LYS A 117 9.24 -12.20 -13.98
C LYS A 117 8.72 -10.85 -13.50
N GLU A 118 9.57 -10.10 -12.81
CA GLU A 118 9.26 -8.72 -12.40
C GLU A 118 9.15 -7.82 -13.64
N THR A 119 7.98 -7.22 -13.86
CA THR A 119 7.68 -6.40 -15.03
C THR A 119 7.48 -4.93 -14.68
N ASP A 120 6.70 -4.65 -13.65
CA ASP A 120 6.43 -3.30 -13.15
C ASP A 120 6.28 -3.31 -11.61
N SER A 121 5.79 -2.21 -11.03
CA SER A 121 5.41 -2.14 -9.63
C SER A 121 4.10 -1.36 -9.44
N PHE A 122 3.37 -1.70 -8.39
CA PHE A 122 2.30 -0.85 -7.89
C PHE A 122 2.91 0.38 -7.22
N TYR A 123 2.54 1.56 -7.71
CA TYR A 123 2.88 2.85 -7.13
C TYR A 123 1.61 3.63 -6.81
N ILE A 124 1.67 4.51 -5.82
CA ILE A 124 0.64 5.51 -5.57
C ILE A 124 1.24 6.88 -5.88
N HIS A 125 0.47 7.75 -6.53
CA HIS A 125 0.90 9.11 -6.87
C HIS A 125 -0.19 10.17 -6.60
N PHE A 126 0.17 11.45 -6.70
CA PHE A 126 -0.70 12.61 -6.52
C PHE A 126 -1.20 13.21 -7.85
#